data_AF-A0AAT9FHE4-F1
#
_entry.id   AF-A0AAT9FHE4-F1
#
_cell.length_a   1.000
_cell.length_b   1.000
_cell.length_c   1.000
_cell.angle_alpha   90.00
_cell.angle_beta   90.00
_cell.angle_gamma   90.00
#
_symmetry.space_group_name_H-M   'P 1'
#
loop_
_entity.id
_entity.type
_entity.pdbx_description
1 polymer ?
#
loop_
_entity_poly.entity_id
_entity_poly.type
_entity_poly.pdbx_seq_one_letter_code
_entity_poly.pdbx_strand_id
1 'polypeptide(L)' 'MKIINAIITSMPRPMPQGMFDPMPEVIATFEDGSSKSLFTFYPDEISFQASEFISLTEQEAHSILQQKVSTYLRS' A
#
# COMPACT_ATOMS: atom_id res chain seq x y z
N MET A 1 4.52 0.37 16.88
CA MET A 1 3.12 -0.09 16.86
C MET A 1 2.95 -0.98 15.66
N LYS A 2 2.31 -2.13 15.82
CA LYS A 2 2.10 -3.06 14.71
C LYS A 2 0.73 -2.88 14.09
N ILE A 3 0.63 -3.30 12.84
CA ILE A 3 -0.58 -3.32 12.04
C ILE A 3 -1.36 -4.59 12.39
N ILE A 4 -2.63 -4.44 12.76
CA ILE A 4 -3.55 -5.56 13.03
C ILE A 4 -4.52 -5.82 11.88
N ASN A 5 -4.73 -4.82 11.03
CA ASN A 5 -5.58 -4.93 9.85
C ASN A 5 -5.09 -3.96 8.78
N ALA A 6 -5.23 -4.34 7.51
CA ALA A 6 -4.93 -3.47 6.38
C ALA A 6 -6.02 -3.58 5.32
N ILE A 7 -6.27 -2.49 4.61
CA ILE A 7 -7.26 -2.41 3.54
C ILE A 7 -6.57 -1.73 2.35
N ILE A 8 -6.84 -2.23 1.15
CA ILE A 8 -6.36 -1.64 -0.09
C ILE A 8 -7.56 -1.04 -0.79
N THR A 9 -7.52 0.27 -1.03
CA THR A 9 -8.63 0.94 -1.72
C THR A 9 -8.67 0.50 -3.18
N SER A 10 -9.88 0.28 -3.68
CA SER A 10 -10.09 -0.07 -5.09
C SER A 10 -10.03 1.18 -5.96
N MET A 11 -9.42 1.06 -7.15
CA MET A 11 -9.60 2.10 -8.15
C MET A 11 -10.99 2.01 -8.81
N PRO A 12 -11.61 3.13 -9.19
CA PRO A 12 -12.87 3.12 -9.94
C PRO A 12 -12.73 2.51 -11.35
N ARG A 13 -11.49 2.34 -11.83
CA ARG A 13 -11.14 1.80 -13.15
C ARG A 13 -9.75 1.16 -13.11
N PRO A 14 -9.36 0.33 -14.10
CA PRO A 14 -8.07 -0.37 -14.08
C PRO A 14 -6.83 0.53 -14.21
N MET A 15 -6.96 1.72 -14.80
CA MET A 15 -5.86 2.67 -15.00
C MET A 15 -6.31 4.12 -14.75
N PRO A 16 -5.48 4.97 -14.11
CA PRO A 16 -5.73 6.40 -14.03
C PRO A 16 -5.59 7.05 -15.42
N GLN A 17 -6.47 8.01 -15.74
CA GLN A 17 -6.44 8.78 -16.99
C GLN A 17 -5.91 10.21 -16.80
N GLY A 18 -5.72 10.66 -15.56
CA GLY A 18 -5.26 12.00 -15.25
C GLY A 18 -4.43 12.06 -13.98
N MET A 19 -3.64 13.12 -13.84
CA MET A 19 -2.74 13.33 -12.69
C MET A 19 -3.48 13.40 -11.33
N PHE A 20 -4.78 13.69 -11.35
CA PHE A 20 -5.62 13.82 -10.14
C PHE A 20 -6.56 12.62 -9.94
N ASP A 21 -6.40 11.57 -10.73
CA ASP A 21 -7.20 10.37 -10.55
C ASP A 21 -6.87 9.68 -9.23
N PRO A 22 -7.85 9.07 -8.55
CA PRO A 22 -7.61 8.32 -7.33
C PRO A 22 -6.72 7.12 -7.62
N MET A 23 -5.61 7.03 -6.88
CA MET A 23 -4.72 5.87 -6.86
C MET A 23 -5.10 4.92 -5.72
N PRO A 24 -4.83 3.61 -5.84
CA PRO A 24 -5.04 2.69 -4.75
C PRO A 24 -4.07 3.02 -3.62
N GLU A 25 -4.58 2.90 -2.40
CA GLU A 25 -3.91 3.29 -1.17
C GLU A 25 -3.99 2.15 -0.17
N VAL A 26 -2.90 1.95 0.58
CA VAL A 26 -2.87 1.02 1.71
C VAL A 26 -3.20 1.77 2.98
N ILE A 27 -4.33 1.42 3.59
CA ILE A 27 -4.79 1.96 4.88
C ILE A 27 -4.61 0.88 5.94
N ALA A 28 -3.82 1.17 6.98
CA ALA A 28 -3.55 0.26 8.07
C ALA A 28 -4.25 0.69 9.35
N THR A 29 -4.73 -0.29 10.12
CA THR A 29 -5.20 -0.12 11.50
C THR A 29 -4.16 -0.72 12.43
N PHE A 30 -3.74 0.05 13.43
CA PHE A 30 -2.73 -0.33 14.40
C PHE A 30 -3.34 -0.88 15.69
N GLU A 31 -2.50 -1.51 16.50
CA GLU A 31 -2.88 -2.11 17.79
C GLU A 31 -3.54 -1.14 18.79
N ASP A 32 -3.28 0.16 18.66
CA ASP A 32 -3.89 1.19 19.51
C ASP A 32 -5.28 1.63 19.03
N GLY A 33 -5.78 1.04 17.93
CA GLY A 33 -7.04 1.41 17.31
C GLY A 33 -6.95 2.60 16.35
N SER A 34 -5.77 3.20 16.15
CA SER A 34 -5.59 4.24 15.15
C SER A 34 -5.56 3.64 13.74
N SER A 35 -6.09 4.39 12.77
CA SER A 35 -5.98 4.06 11.35
C SER A 35 -5.21 5.14 10.60
N LYS A 36 -4.32 4.74 9.70
CA LYS A 36 -3.49 5.65 8.91
C LYS A 36 -3.34 5.16 7.48
N SER A 37 -3.32 6.09 6.53
CA SER A 37 -2.81 5.82 5.20
C SER A 37 -1.28 5.66 5.25
N LEU A 38 -0.78 4.54 4.72
CA LEU A 38 0.65 4.29 4.62
C LEU A 38 1.20 4.92 3.33
N PHE A 39 0.63 4.54 2.18
CA PHE A 39 1.10 5.00 0.87
C PHE A 39 0.10 4.66 -0.25
N THR A 40 0.21 5.40 -1.35
CA THR A 40 -0.40 5.07 -2.65
C THR A 40 0.60 4.36 -3.54
N PHE A 41 0.12 3.56 -4.50
CA PHE A 41 0.97 2.85 -5.45
C PHE A 41 0.36 2.78 -6.85
N TYR A 42 1.19 2.52 -7.86
CA TYR A 42 0.76 2.27 -9.23
C TYR A 42 0.42 0.79 -9.43
N PRO A 43 -0.86 0.42 -9.64
CA PRO A 43 -1.30 -0.98 -9.67
C PRO A 43 -0.87 -1.76 -10.91
N ASP A 44 -0.41 -1.07 -11.96
CA ASP A 44 0.22 -1.65 -13.15
C ASP A 44 1.70 -1.97 -12.94
N GLU A 45 2.37 -1.30 -12.00
CA GLU A 45 3.76 -1.57 -11.64
C GLU A 45 3.87 -2.64 -10.55
N ILE A 46 3.08 -2.50 -9.48
CA ILE A 46 3.18 -3.32 -8.27
C ILE A 46 1.81 -3.65 -7.68
N SER A 47 1.69 -4.83 -7.09
CA SER A 47 0.48 -5.28 -6.40
C SER A 47 0.79 -5.70 -4.96
N PHE A 48 -0.23 -5.56 -4.11
CA PHE A 48 -0.16 -5.88 -2.69
C PHE A 48 -1.35 -6.73 -2.26
N GLN A 49 -1.14 -7.53 -1.22
CA GLN A 49 -2.21 -8.17 -0.45
C GLN A 49 -2.21 -7.58 0.95
N ALA A 50 -3.41 -7.34 1.50
CA ALA A 50 -3.56 -6.78 2.85
C ALA A 50 -2.85 -7.63 3.93
N SER A 51 -2.81 -8.95 3.75
CA SER A 51 -2.12 -9.91 4.62
C SER A 51 -0.61 -9.68 4.70
N GLU A 52 0.02 -9.08 3.69
CA GLU A 52 1.47 -8.79 3.68
C GLU A 52 1.85 -7.76 4.75
N PHE A 53 0.89 -6.99 5.28
CA PHE A 53 1.15 -5.90 6.23
C PHE A 53 0.88 -6.28 7.69
N ILE A 54 0.20 -7.39 7.94
CA ILE A 54 -0.21 -7.78 9.30
C ILE A 54 1.03 -8.08 10.15
N SER A 55 1.02 -7.61 11.40
CA SER A 55 2.13 -7.68 12.37
C SER A 55 3.38 -6.87 12.02
N LEU A 56 3.37 -6.12 10.92
CA LEU A 56 4.44 -5.18 10.57
C LEU A 56 4.23 -3.83 11.22
N THR A 57 5.32 -3.08 11.35
CA THR A 57 5.31 -1.65 11.61
C THR A 57 5.09 -0.86 10.32
N GLU A 58 4.75 0.42 10.45
CA GLU A 58 4.68 1.36 9.32
C GLU A 58 6.00 1.36 8.53
N GLN A 59 7.14 1.42 9.22
CA GLN A 59 8.45 1.44 8.57
C GLN A 59 8.72 0.17 7.76
N GLU A 60 8.40 -1.01 8.29
CA GLU A 60 8.55 -2.29 7.58
C GLU A 60 7.64 -2.36 6.36
N ALA A 61 6.40 -1.86 6.46
CA ALA A 61 5.49 -1.77 5.30
C ALA A 61 6.06 -0.88 4.19
N HIS A 62 6.68 0.26 4.54
CA HIS A 62 7.39 1.11 3.58
C HIS A 62 8.62 0.43 2.97
N SER A 63 9.34 -0.39 3.74
CA SER A 63 10.45 -1.18 3.20
C SER A 63 9.98 -2.20 2.15
N ILE A 64 8.81 -2.82 2.33
CA ILE A 64 8.20 -3.70 1.31
C ILE A 64 7.91 -2.91 0.03
N LEU A 65 7.29 -1.72 0.14
CA LEU A 65 7.05 -0.86 -1.01
C LEU A 65 8.36 -0.56 -1.75
N GLN A 66 9.39 -0.10 -1.03
CA GLN A 66 10.69 0.23 -1.62
C GLN A 66 11.33 -0.97 -2.33
N GLN A 67 11.23 -2.17 -1.74
CA GLN A 67 11.73 -3.39 -2.35
C GLN A 67 10.99 -3.70 -3.65
N LYS A 68 9.65 -3.69 -3.66
CA LYS A 68 8.85 -3.99 -4.85
C LYS A 68 9.11 -2.98 -5.98
N VAL A 69 9.15 -1.68 -5.66
CA VAL A 69 9.49 -0.62 -6.62
C VAL A 69 10.89 -0.81 -7.19
N SER A 70 11.87 -1.10 -6.33
CA SER A 70 13.25 -1.35 -6.78
C SER A 70 13.37 -2.58 -7.67
N THR A 71 12.60 -3.63 -7.40
CA THR A 71 12.54 -4.83 -8.25
C THR A 71 11.93 -4.52 -9.61
N TYR A 72 10.83 -3.77 -9.65
CA TYR A 72 10.18 -3.35 -10.90
C TYR A 72 11.13 -2.52 -11.77
N LEU A 73 11.79 -1.50 -11.20
CA LEU A 73 12.70 -0.61 -11.94
C LEU A 73 13.99 -1.28 -12.42
N ARG A 74 14.34 -2.45 -11.88
CA ARG A 74 15.53 -3.22 -12.29
C ARG A 74 15.21 -4.33 -13.28
N SER A 75 13.92 -4.53 -13.63
CA SER A 75 13.45 -5.57 -14.54
C SER A 75 13.42 -5.10 -16.00
#